data_AF-A0A0M2GX78-F1
#
_entry.id   AF-A0A0M2GX78-F1
#
_cell.length_a   1.000
_cell.length_b   1.000
_cell.length_c   1.000
_cell.angle_alpha   90.00
_cell.angle_beta   90.00
_cell.angle_gamma   90.00
#
_symmetry.space_group_name_H-M   'P 1'
#
loop_
_entity.id
_entity.type
_entity.pdbx_description
1 polymer ?
#
loop_
_entity_poly.entity_id
_entity_poly.type
_entity_poly.pdbx_seq_one_letter_code
_entity_poly.pdbx_strand_id
1 'polypeptide(L)' 'MAVVVRLTGPADVAEIVEALVAAAEAKETDAPELALRWRWLANDIGDALDQLPAPTTAEDDQ' A
#
# COMPACT_ATOMS: atom_id res chain seq x y z
N MET A 1 -14.84 1.51 11.52
CA MET A 1 -14.07 2.67 12.03
C MET A 1 -12.89 2.86 11.09
N ALA A 2 -12.56 4.08 10.67
CA ALA A 2 -11.51 4.31 9.66
C ALA A 2 -10.38 5.16 10.25
N VAL A 3 -9.15 4.84 9.84
CA VAL A 3 -7.96 5.66 10.09
C VAL A 3 -7.58 6.32 8.77
N VAL A 4 -7.35 7.63 8.78
CA VAL A 4 -6.95 8.39 7.59
C VAL A 4 -5.48 8.75 7.73
N VAL A 5 -4.66 8.27 6.79
CA VAL A 5 -3.25 8.65 6.65
C VAL A 5 -3.16 9.62 5.46
N ARG A 6 -2.50 10.76 5.66
CA ARG A 6 -2.25 11.73 4.58
C ARG A 6 -0.81 11.54 4.10
N LEU A 7 -0.66 11.35 2.81
CA LEU A 7 0.62 11.12 2.15
C LEU A 7 0.83 12.22 1.10
N THR A 8 2.09 12.44 0.74
CA THR A 8 2.50 13.53 -0.15
C THR A 8 2.27 13.16 -1.62
N GLY A 9 2.34 11.87 -1.94
CA GLY A 9 2.03 11.33 -3.25
C GLY A 9 1.81 9.81 -3.25
N PRO A 10 1.41 9.24 -4.40
CA PRO A 10 1.16 7.81 -4.54
C PRO A 10 2.44 6.96 -4.40
N ALA A 11 3.61 7.52 -4.69
CA ALA A 11 4.90 6.86 -4.48
C ALA A 11 5.14 6.52 -3.01
N ASP A 12 4.77 7.42 -2.09
CA ASP A 12 4.88 7.19 -0.64
C ASP A 12 4.06 5.96 -0.21
N VAL A 13 2.88 5.75 -0.81
CA VAL A 13 2.05 4.59 -0.50
C VAL A 13 2.73 3.30 -0.98
N ALA A 14 3.28 3.31 -2.20
CA ALA A 14 3.99 2.16 -2.76
C ALA A 14 5.20 1.77 -1.89
N GLU A 15 5.98 2.74 -1.43
CA GLU A 15 7.10 2.49 -0.51
C GLU A 15 6.63 1.89 0.83
N ILE A 16 5.50 2.36 1.37
CA ILE A 16 4.91 1.79 2.60
C ILE A 16 4.49 0.33 2.39
N VAL A 17 3.87 0.02 1.25
CA VAL A 17 3.49 -1.36 0.90
C VAL A 17 4.72 -2.24 0.80
N GLU A 18 5.76 -1.80 0.10
CA GLU A 18 7.02 -2.54 -0.05
C GLU A 18 7.69 -2.78 1.32
N ALA A 19 7.80 -1.75 2.15
CA ALA A 19 8.36 -1.86 3.49
C ALA A 19 7.57 -2.85 4.37
N LEU A 20 6.24 -2.87 4.25
CA LEU A 20 5.39 -3.78 4.99
C LEU A 20 5.56 -5.24 4.54
N VAL A 21 5.70 -5.48 3.25
CA VAL A 21 6.01 -6.83 2.70
C VAL A 21 7.37 -7.31 3.19
N ALA A 22 8.40 -6.48 3.09
CA ALA A 22 9.75 -6.81 3.55
C ALA A 22 9.78 -7.12 5.06
N ALA A 23 9.04 -6.34 5.86
CA ALA A 23 8.89 -6.59 7.29
C ALA A 23 8.17 -7.92 7.57
N ALA A 24 7.17 -8.28 6.77
CA ALA A 24 6.45 -9.54 6.89
C ALA A 24 7.36 -10.74 6.60
N GLU A 25 8.16 -10.68 5.53
CA GLU A 25 9.15 -11.71 5.20
C GLU A 25 10.16 -11.90 6.33
N ALA A 26 10.68 -10.80 6.89
CA ALA A 26 11.60 -10.86 8.02
C ALA A 26 10.98 -11.49 9.29
N LYS A 27 9.65 -11.53 9.40
CA LYS A 27 8.91 -12.13 10.52
C LYS A 27 8.39 -13.54 10.25
N GLU A 28 8.57 -14.08 9.05
CA GLU A 28 7.96 -15.35 8.64
C GLU A 28 8.35 -16.51 9.56
N THR A 29 9.59 -16.55 10.04
CA THR A 29 10.08 -17.61 10.94
C THR A 29 9.68 -17.40 12.39
N ASP A 30 9.81 -16.17 12.90
CA ASP A 30 9.68 -15.88 14.33
C ASP A 30 8.22 -15.62 14.76
N ALA A 31 7.39 -15.15 13.83
CA ALA A 31 6.01 -14.75 14.08
C ALA A 31 5.14 -14.91 12.81
N PRO A 32 4.87 -16.15 12.37
CA PRO A 32 4.20 -16.43 11.10
C PRO A 32 2.78 -15.83 11.01
N GLU A 33 2.04 -15.80 12.13
CA GLU A 33 0.70 -15.17 12.16
C GLU A 33 0.79 -13.65 11.94
N LEU A 34 1.83 -13.02 12.49
CA LEU A 34 2.06 -11.58 12.32
C LEU A 34 2.51 -11.27 10.88
N ALA A 35 3.39 -12.10 10.32
CA ALA A 35 3.79 -12.02 8.92
C ALA A 35 2.58 -12.15 7.99
N LEU A 36 1.69 -13.12 8.23
CA LEU A 36 0.47 -13.29 7.46
C LEU A 36 -0.43 -12.05 7.54
N ARG A 37 -0.61 -11.50 8.75
CA ARG A 37 -1.41 -10.29 8.96
C ARG A 37 -0.83 -9.08 8.21
N TRP A 38 0.48 -8.92 8.21
CA TRP A 38 1.14 -7.83 7.50
C TRP A 38 1.08 -7.99 5.99
N ARG A 39 1.24 -9.21 5.46
CA ARG A 39 1.00 -9.51 4.04
C ARG A 39 -0.43 -9.16 3.63
N TRP A 40 -1.41 -9.53 4.45
CA TRP A 40 -2.81 -9.21 4.19
C TRP A 40 -3.07 -7.71 4.13
N LEU A 41 -2.50 -6.94 5.06
CA LEU A 41 -2.60 -5.49 5.07
C LEU A 41 -1.91 -4.84 3.85
N ALA A 42 -0.73 -5.33 3.46
CA ALA A 42 -0.02 -4.86 2.28
C ALA A 42 -0.85 -5.08 1.00
N ASN A 43 -1.45 -6.25 0.86
CA ASN A 43 -2.33 -6.55 -0.27
C ASN A 43 -3.58 -5.67 -0.29
N ASP A 44 -4.26 -5.48 0.85
CA ASP A 44 -5.46 -4.63 0.92
C ASP A 44 -5.16 -3.17 0.52
N ILE A 45 -4.00 -2.66 0.93
CA ILE A 45 -3.55 -1.32 0.51
C ILE A 45 -3.19 -1.30 -0.98
N GLY A 46 -2.48 -2.31 -1.48
CA GLY A 46 -2.14 -2.45 -2.91
C GLY A 46 -3.38 -2.53 -3.80
N ASP A 47 -4.36 -3.35 -3.43
CA ASP A 47 -5.63 -3.49 -4.13
C ASP A 47 -6.43 -2.17 -4.14
N ALA A 48 -6.35 -1.40 -3.05
CA ALA A 48 -6.98 -0.08 -2.98
C ALA A 48 -6.27 0.96 -3.86
N LEU A 49 -4.94 0.88 -3.99
CA LEU A 49 -4.17 1.72 -4.91
C LEU A 49 -4.52 1.43 -6.37
N ASP A 50 -4.66 0.15 -6.74
CA ASP A 50 -5.04 -0.26 -8.10
C ASP A 50 -6.44 0.22 -8.50
N GLN A 51 -7.31 0.48 -7.52
CA GLN A 51 -8.65 1.02 -7.73
C GLN A 51 -8.68 2.55 -7.86
N LEU A 52 -7.57 3.24 -7.63
CA LEU A 52 -7.54 4.69 -7.81
C LEU A 52 -7.71 5.04 -9.29
N PRO A 53 -8.56 6.03 -9.60
CA PRO A 53 -8.70 6.49 -10.98
C PRO A 53 -7.34 6.99 -11.48
N ALA A 54 -6.98 6.59 -12.70
CA ALA A 54 -5.80 7.12 -13.36
C ALA A 54 -5.88 8.67 -13.38
N PRO A 55 -4.76 9.38 -13.18
CA PRO A 55 -4.76 10.82 -13.26
C PRO A 55 -5.36 11.24 -14.60
N THR A 56 -6.45 12.00 -14.56
CA THR A 56 -6.93 12.68 -15.75
C THR A 56 -5.85 13.68 -16.13
N THR A 57 -5.04 13.35 -17.14
CA THR A 57 -4.31 14.38 -17.86
C THR A 57 -5.37 15.32 -18.42
N ALA A 58 -5.53 16.48 -17.79
CA ALA A 58 -6.11 17.62 -18.45
C ALA A 58 -5.12 18.03 -19.55
N GLU A 59 -5.08 17.27 -20.63
CA GLU A 59 -4.51 17.75 -21.89
C GLU A 59 -5.51 18.76 -22.44
N ASP A 60 -5.11 20.02 -22.29
CA ASP A 60 -5.66 21.24 -22.86
C ASP A 60 -6.51 21.01 -24.11
N ASP A 61 -7.80 21.31 -23.97
CA ASP A 61 -8.63 21.89 -25.03
C ASP A 61 -8.00 23.23 -25.48
N GLN A 62 -7.03 23.20 -26.40
CA GLN A 62 -6.54 24.36 -27.13
C GLN A 62 -6.25 24.04 -28.60
#